data_AF-X1CTP4-F1
#
_entry.id   AF-X1CTP4-F1
#
_cell.length_a   1.000
_cell.length_b   1.000
_cell.length_c   1.000
_cell.angle_alpha   90.00
_cell.angle_beta   90.00
_cell.angle_gamma   90.00
#
_symmetry.space_group_name_H-M   'P 1'
#
loop_
_entity.id
_entity.type
_entity.pdbx_description
1 polymer ?
#
loop_
_entity_poly.entity_id
_entity_poly.type
_entity_poly.pdbx_seq_one_letter_code
_entity_poly.pdbx_strand_id
1 'polypeptide(L)' 'MTRLFRDRGVKLERTYQLNFGGNTDFLNMLERERLESKKVSKTNAVTSQLDYKLNPDDIHVGPSDYVPWLKDRKFCHIRM' A
#
# COMPACT_ATOMS: atom_id res chain seq x y z
N MET A 1 7.60 -2.40 -9.24
CA MET A 1 8.33 -3.60 -8.78
C MET A 1 7.54 -4.88 -9.06
N THR A 2 6.23 -4.90 -8.87
CA THR A 2 5.35 -6.04 -9.21
C THR A 2 5.60 -6.63 -10.61
N ARG A 3 5.73 -5.77 -11.63
CA ARG A 3 6.11 -6.17 -12.99
C ARG A 3 7.45 -6.93 -13.08
N LEU A 4 8.45 -6.56 -12.28
CA LEU A 4 9.79 -7.17 -12.30
C LEU A 4 9.78 -8.62 -11.78
N PHE A 5 8.96 -8.90 -10.77
CA PHE A 5 8.75 -10.25 -10.23
C PHE A 5 7.99 -11.11 -11.23
N ARG A 6 6.94 -10.55 -11.84
CA ARG A 6 6.19 -11.18 -12.91
C ARG A 6 7.07 -11.53 -14.11
N ASP A 7 7.86 -10.59 -14.62
CA ASP A 7 8.75 -10.79 -15.76
C ASP A 7 9.84 -11.85 -15.45
N ARG A 8 10.06 -12.20 -14.18
CA ARG A 8 10.94 -13.29 -13.71
C ARG A 8 10.20 -14.59 -13.39
N GLY A 9 8.89 -14.69 -13.67
CA GLY A 9 8.08 -15.87 -13.39
C GLY A 9 7.76 -16.08 -11.90
N VAL A 10 7.99 -15.10 -11.04
CA VAL A 10 7.67 -15.19 -9.61
C VAL A 10 6.20 -14.86 -9.39
N LYS A 11 5.48 -15.78 -8.76
CA LYS A 11 4.08 -15.58 -8.37
C LYS A 11 4.03 -14.83 -7.03
N LEU A 12 3.34 -13.70 -7.04
CA LEU A 12 3.01 -12.94 -5.84
C LEU A 12 1.78 -13.61 -5.21
N GLU A 13 1.88 -14.05 -3.96
CA GLU A 13 0.72 -14.64 -3.27
C GLU A 13 0.13 -13.68 -2.24
N ARG A 14 0.97 -12.90 -1.56
CA ARG A 14 0.56 -11.91 -0.56
C ARG A 14 1.46 -10.71 -0.63
N THR A 15 0.90 -9.52 -0.48
CA THR A 15 1.68 -8.29 -0.47
C THR A 15 1.10 -7.26 0.47
N TYR A 16 1.97 -6.47 1.07
CA TYR A 16 1.54 -5.28 1.78
C TYR A 16 2.47 -4.10 1.51
N GLN A 17 1.90 -2.90 1.61
CA GLN A 17 2.63 -1.66 1.70
C GLN A 17 2.10 -0.86 2.89
N LEU A 18 2.96 -0.69 3.89
CA LEU A 18 2.66 0.10 5.08
C LEU A 18 3.34 1.46 5.00
N ASN A 19 2.57 2.55 5.12
CA ASN A 19 3.10 3.91 5.06
C ASN A 19 2.78 4.67 6.36
N PHE A 20 3.78 5.19 7.06
CA PHE A 20 3.59 5.97 8.28
C PHE A 20 4.59 7.13 8.40
N GLY A 21 4.24 8.14 9.20
CA GLY A 21 5.04 9.34 9.43
C GLY A 21 4.41 10.24 10.49
N GLY A 22 5.03 11.38 10.78
CA GLY A 22 4.66 12.25 11.92
C GLY A 22 4.18 13.64 11.55
N ASN A 23 3.97 13.92 10.26
CA ASN A 23 3.41 15.18 9.80
C ASN A 23 1.87 15.10 9.76
N THR A 24 1.23 16.24 9.54
CA THR A 24 -0.24 16.35 9.49
C THR A 24 -0.86 15.60 8.32
N ASP A 25 -0.10 15.29 7.25
CA ASP A 25 -0.57 14.42 6.16
C ASP A 25 -0.93 13.02 6.69
N PHE A 26 -0.14 12.46 7.61
CA PHE A 26 -0.45 11.15 8.23
C PHE A 26 -1.61 11.21 9.23
N LEU A 27 -1.80 12.33 9.94
CA LEU A 27 -3.01 12.55 10.75
C LEU A 27 -4.27 12.62 9.87
N ASN A 28 -4.20 13.37 8.77
CA ASN A 28 -5.29 13.46 7.79
C ASN A 28 -5.57 12.11 7.10
N MET A 29 -4.55 11.26 6.97
CA MET A 29 -4.70 9.89 6.46
C MET A 29 -5.24 8.90 7.52
N LEU A 30 -5.09 9.20 8.82
CA LEU A 30 -5.64 8.43 9.95
C LEU A 30 -7.08 8.80 10.29
N GLU A 31 -7.55 10.01 9.93
CA GLU A 31 -8.98 10.36 9.84
C GLU A 31 -9.65 9.55 8.70
N ARG A 32 -9.58 8.22 8.87
CA ARG A 32 -10.25 7.09 8.23
C ARG A 32 -10.89 7.34 6.87
N GLU A 33 -10.62 6.46 5.90
CA GLU A 33 -11.69 5.94 5.02
C GLU A 33 -12.45 6.96 4.15
N ARG A 34 -12.05 8.24 4.12
CA ARG A 34 -12.87 9.32 3.57
C ARG A 34 -12.90 9.36 2.05
N LEU A 35 -12.15 8.47 1.41
CA LEU A 35 -12.23 8.18 -0.01
C LEU A 35 -11.90 6.70 -0.21
N GLU A 36 -12.91 5.82 -0.14
CA GLU A 36 -12.89 4.46 -0.73
C GLU A 36 -12.17 4.45 -2.10
N SER A 37 -12.30 5.54 -2.86
CA SER A 37 -11.63 5.80 -4.13
C SER A 37 -10.11 5.62 -4.10
N LYS A 38 -9.40 6.00 -3.02
CA LYS A 38 -7.94 5.86 -2.94
C LYS A 38 -7.50 4.42 -2.67
N LYS A 39 -8.29 3.65 -1.91
CA LYS A 39 -8.04 2.21 -1.70
C LYS A 39 -8.22 1.47 -3.03
N VAL A 40 -9.31 1.75 -3.75
CA VAL A 40 -9.56 1.21 -5.09
C VAL A 40 -8.43 1.57 -6.06
N SER A 41 -8.02 2.84 -6.16
CA SER A 41 -6.92 3.23 -7.08
C SER A 41 -5.58 2.56 -6.74
N LYS A 42 -5.26 2.37 -5.46
CA LYS A 42 -3.98 1.75 -5.05
C LYS A 42 -3.99 0.23 -5.17
N THR A 43 -5.11 -0.43 -4.84
CA THR A 43 -5.28 -1.85 -5.10
C THR A 43 -5.27 -2.12 -6.61
N ASN A 44 -5.96 -1.29 -7.41
CA ASN A 44 -5.93 -1.36 -8.88
C ASN A 44 -4.53 -1.14 -9.45
N ALA A 45 -3.70 -0.30 -8.84
CA ALA A 45 -2.32 -0.10 -9.30
C ALA A 45 -1.46 -1.39 -9.17
N VAL A 46 -1.76 -2.25 -8.19
CA VAL A 46 -1.09 -3.55 -8.01
C VAL A 46 -1.73 -4.63 -8.88
N THR A 47 -3.06 -4.72 -8.87
CA THR A 47 -3.79 -5.77 -9.61
C THR A 47 -3.76 -5.56 -11.12
N SER A 48 -3.72 -4.32 -11.63
CA SER A 48 -3.60 -4.05 -13.08
C SER A 48 -2.26 -4.48 -13.69
N GLN A 49 -1.24 -4.77 -12.87
CA GLN A 49 0.05 -5.27 -13.34
C GLN A 49 0.15 -6.80 -13.28
N LEU A 50 -0.86 -7.48 -12.74
CA LEU A 50 -0.92 -8.93 -12.59
C LEU A 50 -1.90 -9.52 -13.59
N ASP A 51 -1.50 -10.61 -14.25
CA ASP A 51 -2.34 -11.31 -15.23
C ASP A 51 -3.35 -12.27 -14.55
N TYR A 52 -3.40 -12.27 -13.21
CA TYR A 52 -4.27 -13.10 -12.38
C TYR A 52 -4.87 -12.28 -11.24
N LYS A 53 -6.04 -12.71 -10.76
CA LYS A 53 -6.70 -12.09 -9.60
C LYS A 53 -6.08 -12.61 -8.31
N LEU A 54 -5.63 -11.67 -7.47
CA LEU A 54 -5.33 -11.92 -6.07
C LEU A 54 -6.59 -11.71 -5.24
N ASN A 55 -6.73 -12.47 -4.15
CA ASN A 55 -7.80 -12.23 -3.20
C ASN A 55 -7.61 -10.83 -2.57
N PRO A 56 -8.65 -9.99 -2.50
CA PRO A 56 -8.56 -8.69 -1.82
C PRO A 56 -7.94 -8.75 -0.41
N ASP A 57 -8.14 -9.86 0.30
CA ASP A 57 -7.58 -10.06 1.65
C ASP A 57 -6.06 -10.33 1.66
N ASP A 58 -5.49 -10.75 0.52
CA ASP A 58 -4.05 -10.98 0.37
C ASP A 58 -3.29 -9.71 -0.07
N ILE A 59 -3.98 -8.58 -0.24
CA ILE A 59 -3.42 -7.27 -0.62
C ILE A 59 -3.75 -6.24 0.46
N HIS A 60 -2.72 -5.75 1.16
CA HIS A 60 -2.88 -4.67 2.13
C HIS A 60 -2.07 -3.43 1.74
N VAL A 61 -2.72 -2.44 1.12
CA VAL A 61 -2.06 -1.20 0.67
C VAL A 61 -2.84 0.01 1.18
N GLY A 62 -2.19 0.84 2.00
CA GLY A 62 -2.84 2.00 2.59
C GLY A 62 -1.88 2.91 3.37
N PRO A 63 -2.38 4.06 3.86
CA PRO A 63 -1.76 4.70 5.01
C PRO A 63 -1.91 3.79 6.24
N SER A 64 -0.90 3.75 7.09
CA SER A 64 -0.76 2.71 8.11
C SER A 64 -0.59 3.24 9.51
N ASP A 65 0.00 4.42 9.70
CA ASP A 65 0.00 5.03 11.02
C ASP A 65 0.45 6.49 11.03
N TYR A 66 0.21 7.14 12.16
CA TYR A 66 0.81 8.41 12.56
C TYR A 66 1.71 8.21 13.77
N VAL A 67 2.96 8.66 13.66
CA VAL A 67 3.95 8.54 14.73
C VAL A 67 4.52 9.94 15.02
N PRO A 68 4.08 10.62 16.10
CA PRO A 68 4.32 12.06 16.31
C PRO A 68 5.80 12.47 16.25
N TRP A 69 6.70 11.66 16.79
CA TRP A 69 8.12 11.99 16.85
C TRP A 69 8.86 11.83 15.51
N LEU A 70 8.23 11.27 14.49
CA LEU A 70 8.82 11.17 13.15
C LEU A 70 8.82 12.51 12.42
N LYS A 71 7.96 13.47 12.80
CA LYS A 71 7.79 14.75 12.09
C LYS A 71 7.62 14.50 10.58
N ASP A 72 8.35 15.21 9.72
CA ASP A 72 8.27 15.05 8.26
C ASP A 72 8.99 13.81 7.71
N ARG A 73 9.49 12.92 8.58
CA ARG A 73 10.08 11.65 8.13
C ARG A 73 8.99 10.63 7.84
N LYS A 74 8.97 10.17 6.59
CA LYS A 74 8.08 9.15 6.07
C LYS A 74 8.80 7.80 5.98
N PHE A 75 8.14 6.76 6.45
CA PHE A 75 8.56 5.38 6.31
C PHE A 75 7.58 4.62 5.41
N CYS A 76 8.14 3.73 4.61
CA CYS A 76 7.40 2.86 3.70
C CYS A 76 7.96 1.44 3.82
N HIS A 77 7.15 0.51 4.30
CA HIS A 77 7.51 -0.90 4.38
C HIS A 77 6.75 -1.67 3.30
N ILE A 78 7.49 -2.30 2.39
CA ILE A 78 6.91 -3.06 1.29
C ILE A 78 7.32 -4.53 1.43
N ARG A 79 6.35 -5.44 1.34
CA ARG A 79 6.57 -6.88 1.20
C ARG A 79 5.92 -7.37 -0.08
N MET A 80 6.67 -8.11 -0.88
CA MET A 80 6.26 -8.75 -2.13
C MET A 80 6.64 -10.22 -2.08
#